data_AF-A0A179DRN3-F1
#
_entry.id   AF-A0A179DRN3-F1
#
_cell.length_a   1.000
_cell.length_b   1.000
_cell.length_c   1.000
_cell.angle_alpha   90.00
_cell.angle_beta   90.00
_cell.angle_gamma   90.00
#
_symmetry.space_group_name_H-M   'P 1'
#
loop_
_entity.id
_entity.type
_entity.pdbx_description
1 polymer ?
#
loop_
_entity_poly.entity_id
_entity_poly.type
_entity_poly.pdbx_seq_one_letter_code
_entity_poly.pdbx_strand_id
1 'polypeptide(L)'
;MENNSIYGAIKIDRDYANSIAFIKSLGEDKIYPFINTNMFGLGEYVRPFYYENMLITFGTTYKSFGLELIDWNLFILKMEHILRNIDFESAQFHFDSNIGDFVFHWVNKNKVLPHWKDDYKNKEYNLIESEEFYFGFGDRGLTTPYPARFEAELDELSVDEFSYPIKFQKTAVEKVRLFNKRIKEIQIGTKINFETIMNERMDDRVFEILYDLKLKGFYDINEYYGDVTLYKHVDL
;
A
#
# COMPACT_ATOMS: atom_id res chain seq x y z
N MET A 1 6.66 21.43 10.17
CA MET A 1 6.12 20.68 11.34
C MET A 1 6.91 19.37 11.43
N GLU A 2 6.97 18.65 12.55
CA GLU A 2 7.66 17.33 12.60
C GLU A 2 6.70 16.14 12.65
N ASN A 3 5.40 16.41 12.66
CA ASN A 3 4.36 15.39 12.83
C ASN A 3 3.52 15.33 11.55
N ASN A 4 3.63 14.21 10.84
CA ASN A 4 2.67 13.88 9.79
C ASN A 4 1.64 12.92 10.40
N SER A 5 0.36 13.16 10.15
CA SER A 5 -0.72 12.31 10.63
C SER A 5 -1.35 11.61 9.44
N ILE A 6 -1.65 10.32 9.60
CA ILE A 6 -2.37 9.56 8.58
C ILE A 6 -3.55 8.89 9.26
N TYR A 7 -4.75 9.13 8.75
CA TYR A 7 -5.97 8.56 9.31
C TYR A 7 -7.01 8.30 8.23
N GLY A 8 -7.92 7.38 8.48
CA GLY A 8 -8.84 6.97 7.43
C GLY A 8 -9.77 5.85 7.83
N ALA A 9 -10.47 5.32 6.83
CA ALA A 9 -11.38 4.21 6.98
C ALA A 9 -11.36 3.29 5.76
N ILE A 10 -11.56 2.00 6.02
CA ILE A 10 -11.77 0.96 5.04
C ILE A 10 -13.19 0.45 5.23
N LYS A 11 -13.97 0.47 4.15
CA LYS A 11 -15.31 -0.09 4.10
C LYS A 11 -15.24 -1.56 3.70
N ILE A 12 -15.66 -2.43 4.60
CA ILE A 12 -15.72 -3.88 4.41
C ILE A 12 -17.12 -4.26 3.93
N ASP A 13 -17.18 -5.14 2.94
CA ASP A 13 -18.43 -5.70 2.40
C ASP A 13 -19.02 -6.74 3.39
N ARG A 14 -18.77 -8.04 3.19
CA ARG A 14 -19.47 -9.09 3.98
C ARG A 14 -18.55 -9.91 4.85
N ASP A 15 -17.32 -10.16 4.41
CA ASP A 15 -16.40 -11.05 5.12
C ASP A 15 -15.57 -10.31 6.18
N TYR A 16 -16.27 -9.77 7.16
CA TYR A 16 -15.67 -9.05 8.27
C TYR A 16 -14.78 -9.96 9.13
N ALA A 17 -15.20 -11.20 9.39
CA ALA A 17 -14.45 -12.09 10.28
C ALA A 17 -13.04 -12.39 9.73
N ASN A 18 -12.92 -12.75 8.44
CA ASN A 18 -11.62 -13.02 7.83
C ASN A 18 -10.81 -11.72 7.65
N SER A 19 -11.48 -10.61 7.31
CA SER A 19 -10.82 -9.30 7.22
C SER A 19 -10.16 -8.90 8.55
N ILE A 20 -10.88 -9.07 9.67
CA ILE A 20 -10.35 -8.81 11.00
C ILE A 20 -9.23 -9.77 11.38
N ALA A 21 -9.37 -11.06 11.06
CA ALA A 21 -8.32 -12.04 11.31
C ALA A 21 -7.03 -11.67 10.58
N PHE A 22 -7.12 -11.21 9.33
CA PHE A 22 -5.98 -10.74 8.56
C PHE A 22 -5.34 -9.48 9.19
N ILE A 23 -6.13 -8.44 9.52
CA ILE A 23 -5.59 -7.21 10.16
C ILE A 23 -4.89 -7.54 11.49
N LYS A 24 -5.43 -8.48 12.27
CA LYS A 24 -4.80 -8.97 13.51
C LYS A 24 -3.51 -9.76 13.27
N SER A 25 -3.37 -10.38 12.11
CA SER A 25 -2.18 -11.15 11.74
C SER A 25 -0.99 -10.29 11.32
N LEU A 26 -1.20 -9.00 11.01
CA LEU A 26 -0.13 -8.06 10.65
C LEU A 26 0.93 -7.94 11.75
N GLY A 27 0.50 -7.91 13.02
CA GLY A 27 1.40 -7.82 14.17
C GLY A 27 2.16 -6.49 14.21
N GLU A 28 3.46 -6.57 14.48
CA GLU A 28 4.40 -5.45 14.48
C GLU A 28 5.25 -5.49 13.20
N ASP A 29 4.95 -4.59 12.27
CA ASP A 29 5.84 -4.25 11.18
C ASP A 29 7.00 -3.41 11.73
N LYS A 30 8.20 -3.85 11.41
CA LYS A 30 9.42 -3.17 11.82
C LYS A 30 9.92 -2.24 10.74
N ILE A 31 9.42 -2.32 9.51
CA ILE A 31 9.95 -1.58 8.37
C ILE A 31 9.22 -0.25 8.23
N TYR A 32 9.93 0.86 8.22
CA TYR A 32 9.35 2.18 7.96
C TYR A 32 8.79 2.30 6.52
N PRO A 33 7.63 2.95 6.29
CA PRO A 33 6.63 3.37 7.29
C PRO A 33 5.90 2.14 7.86
N PHE A 34 5.96 1.91 9.17
CA PHE A 34 5.47 0.68 9.79
C PHE A 34 3.95 0.65 9.90
N ILE A 35 3.28 -0.41 9.41
CA ILE A 35 1.83 -0.56 9.56
C ILE A 35 1.51 -1.71 10.50
N ASN A 36 1.09 -1.37 11.72
CA ASN A 36 0.86 -2.35 12.80
C ASN A 36 -0.64 -2.60 13.03
N THR A 37 -0.98 -3.78 13.57
CA THR A 37 -2.36 -4.12 13.94
C THR A 37 -3.01 -3.05 14.83
N ASN A 38 -2.28 -2.46 15.77
CA ASN A 38 -2.81 -1.49 16.73
C ASN A 38 -3.16 -0.12 16.12
N MET A 39 -2.77 0.14 14.87
CA MET A 39 -3.19 1.34 14.14
C MET A 39 -4.62 1.23 13.60
N PHE A 40 -5.21 0.03 13.63
CA PHE A 40 -6.54 -0.21 13.13
C PHE A 40 -7.59 -0.22 14.26
N GLY A 41 -8.62 0.60 14.12
CA GLY A 41 -9.83 0.51 14.92
C GLY A 41 -10.79 -0.46 14.27
N LEU A 42 -10.95 -1.63 14.87
CA LEU A 42 -11.68 -2.74 14.26
C LEU A 42 -13.20 -2.61 14.39
N GLY A 43 -13.68 -1.80 15.34
CA GLY A 43 -15.09 -1.74 15.72
C GLY A 43 -15.58 -3.04 16.38
N GLU A 44 -16.86 -3.07 16.72
CA GLU A 44 -17.54 -4.27 17.20
C GLU A 44 -18.62 -4.70 16.21
N TYR A 45 -18.78 -6.01 15.99
CA TYR A 45 -19.83 -6.55 15.13
C TYR A 45 -20.99 -7.07 15.98
N VAL A 46 -22.05 -6.28 16.10
CA VAL A 46 -23.24 -6.59 16.94
C VAL A 46 -24.51 -6.66 16.08
N ARG A 47 -24.87 -7.87 15.63
CA ARG A 47 -26.16 -8.09 14.95
C ARG A 47 -27.34 -7.89 15.92
N PRO A 48 -28.48 -7.33 15.45
CA PRO A 48 -28.80 -6.90 14.08
C PRO A 48 -28.53 -5.40 13.82
N PHE A 49 -27.77 -4.70 14.68
CA PHE A 49 -27.78 -3.24 14.74
C PHE A 49 -26.83 -2.52 13.77
N TYR A 50 -26.05 -3.26 12.96
CA TYR A 50 -25.16 -2.68 11.95
C TYR A 50 -25.75 -2.76 10.54
N TYR A 51 -25.53 -1.69 9.76
CA TYR A 51 -25.73 -1.69 8.33
C TYR A 51 -24.76 -2.69 7.65
N GLU A 52 -25.09 -3.09 6.43
CA GLU A 52 -24.48 -4.20 5.69
C GLU A 52 -22.96 -4.15 5.59
N ASN A 53 -22.34 -2.96 5.67
CA ASN A 53 -20.90 -2.75 5.52
C ASN A 53 -20.25 -2.23 6.81
N MET A 54 -19.26 -2.97 7.31
CA MET A 54 -18.48 -2.59 8.50
C MET A 54 -17.36 -1.60 8.14
N LEU A 55 -16.97 -0.77 9.10
CA LEU A 55 -15.83 0.13 8.96
C LEU A 55 -14.66 -0.33 9.81
N ILE A 56 -13.48 -0.37 9.22
CA ILE A 56 -12.20 -0.46 9.93
C ILE A 56 -11.54 0.92 9.83
N THR A 57 -11.31 1.59 10.94
CA THR A 57 -10.58 2.87 10.94
C THR A 57 -9.08 2.63 10.98
N PHE A 58 -8.31 3.59 10.51
CA PHE A 58 -6.85 3.62 10.60
C PHE A 58 -6.40 4.97 11.18
N GLY A 59 -5.35 4.97 11.99
CA GLY A 59 -4.78 6.20 12.54
C GLY A 59 -3.36 6.00 13.02
N THR A 60 -2.46 6.88 12.59
CA THR A 60 -1.06 6.91 13.04
C THR A 60 -0.45 8.29 12.87
N THR A 61 0.72 8.50 13.48
CA THR A 61 1.58 9.65 13.24
C THR A 61 2.99 9.17 12.95
N TYR A 62 3.63 9.76 11.94
CA TYR A 62 5.01 9.47 11.59
C TYR A 62 5.88 10.71 11.68
N LYS A 63 7.08 10.54 12.21
CA LYS A 63 8.14 11.53 12.12
C LYS A 63 8.75 11.49 10.73
N SER A 64 8.84 12.62 10.06
CA SER A 64 9.52 12.77 8.75
C SER A 64 8.94 11.97 7.57
N PHE A 65 7.73 11.40 7.69
CA PHE A 65 7.04 10.75 6.57
C PHE A 65 6.82 11.68 5.39
N GLY A 66 6.98 11.12 4.20
CA GLY A 66 6.58 11.72 2.94
C GLY A 66 7.58 12.73 2.40
N LEU A 67 8.78 12.81 3.01
CA LEU A 67 9.88 13.63 2.50
C LEU A 67 10.58 12.99 1.30
N GLU A 68 10.51 11.66 1.18
CA GLU A 68 11.15 10.88 0.13
C GLU A 68 10.12 10.03 -0.62
N LEU A 69 10.35 9.79 -1.92
CA LEU A 69 9.45 8.97 -2.75
C LEU A 69 9.27 7.53 -2.21
N ILE A 70 10.32 6.98 -1.58
CA ILE A 70 10.25 5.63 -1.00
C ILE A 70 9.19 5.51 0.09
N ASP A 71 8.97 6.55 0.89
CA ASP A 71 7.95 6.55 1.95
C ASP A 71 6.55 6.34 1.37
N TRP A 72 6.24 7.08 0.31
CA TRP A 72 4.96 7.01 -0.39
C TRP A 72 4.78 5.67 -1.10
N ASN A 73 5.81 5.20 -1.81
CA ASN A 73 5.79 3.92 -2.50
C ASN A 73 5.57 2.76 -1.53
N LEU A 74 6.32 2.71 -0.42
CA LEU A 74 6.19 1.67 0.58
C LEU A 74 4.83 1.73 1.29
N PHE A 75 4.34 2.92 1.65
CA PHE A 75 3.00 3.06 2.24
C PHE A 75 1.92 2.49 1.31
N ILE A 76 1.92 2.90 0.03
CA ILE A 76 0.95 2.43 -0.96
C ILE A 76 1.05 0.91 -1.15
N LEU A 77 2.25 0.36 -1.31
CA LEU A 77 2.44 -1.09 -1.47
C LEU A 77 1.91 -1.88 -0.26
N LYS A 78 2.19 -1.42 0.96
CA LYS A 78 1.70 -2.05 2.20
C LYS A 78 0.18 -1.97 2.30
N MET A 79 -0.39 -0.80 2.04
CA MET A 79 -1.83 -0.61 2.08
C MET A 79 -2.54 -1.45 1.03
N GLU A 80 -2.06 -1.48 -0.21
CA GLU A 80 -2.64 -2.33 -1.23
C GLU A 80 -2.51 -3.83 -0.87
N HIS A 81 -1.40 -4.26 -0.27
CA HIS A 81 -1.29 -5.63 0.22
C HIS A 81 -2.35 -5.93 1.28
N ILE A 82 -2.61 -4.99 2.21
CA ILE A 82 -3.68 -5.14 3.19
C ILE A 82 -5.03 -5.24 2.49
N LEU A 83 -5.32 -4.31 1.58
CA LEU A 83 -6.58 -4.25 0.83
C LEU A 83 -6.81 -5.53 -0.01
N ARG A 84 -5.78 -6.12 -0.62
CA ARG A 84 -5.88 -7.40 -1.37
C ARG A 84 -6.28 -8.59 -0.50
N ASN A 85 -6.00 -8.54 0.81
CA ASN A 85 -6.20 -9.66 1.72
C ASN A 85 -7.43 -9.51 2.63
N ILE A 86 -8.26 -8.50 2.38
CA ILE A 86 -9.51 -8.26 3.10
C ILE A 86 -10.66 -8.03 2.11
N ASP A 87 -11.90 -8.20 2.57
CA ASP A 87 -13.10 -8.06 1.74
C ASP A 87 -13.56 -6.59 1.64
N PHE A 88 -12.66 -5.70 1.21
CA PHE A 88 -12.97 -4.27 1.12
C PHE A 88 -13.72 -3.91 -0.17
N GLU A 89 -14.62 -2.92 -0.04
CA GLU A 89 -15.28 -2.24 -1.16
C GLU A 89 -14.48 -1.00 -1.57
N SER A 90 -14.16 -0.16 -0.58
CA SER A 90 -13.47 1.11 -0.76
C SER A 90 -12.66 1.47 0.48
N ALA A 91 -11.68 2.34 0.32
CA ALA A 91 -10.87 2.86 1.41
C ALA A 91 -10.47 4.31 1.16
N GLN A 92 -10.37 5.09 2.23
CA GLN A 92 -9.97 6.49 2.21
C GLN A 92 -8.94 6.75 3.31
N PHE A 93 -7.86 7.46 2.96
CA PHE A 93 -6.82 7.87 3.91
C PHE A 93 -6.45 9.33 3.69
N HIS A 94 -6.58 10.11 4.75
CA HIS A 94 -6.11 11.48 4.86
C HIS A 94 -4.66 11.48 5.32
N PHE A 95 -3.86 12.34 4.71
CA PHE A 95 -2.47 12.58 5.04
C PHE A 95 -2.34 14.06 5.36
N ASP A 96 -2.18 14.37 6.63
CA ASP A 96 -1.80 15.72 7.06
C ASP A 96 -0.28 15.73 7.13
N SER A 97 0.38 16.31 6.12
CA SER A 97 1.84 16.21 5.97
C SER A 97 2.52 17.56 5.80
N ASN A 98 3.85 17.57 6.00
CA ASN A 98 4.64 18.77 5.78
C ASN A 98 4.67 19.26 4.33
N ILE A 99 4.38 18.38 3.36
CA ILE A 99 4.43 18.71 1.93
C ILE A 99 3.04 18.95 1.35
N GLY A 100 1.99 18.88 2.17
CA GLY A 100 0.60 19.10 1.78
C GLY A 100 -0.36 18.19 2.52
N ASP A 101 -1.65 18.50 2.37
CA ASP A 101 -2.74 17.68 2.85
C ASP A 101 -3.31 16.91 1.67
N PHE A 102 -3.38 15.59 1.78
CA PHE A 102 -3.82 14.74 0.67
C PHE A 102 -4.85 13.73 1.14
N VAL A 103 -5.72 13.32 0.22
CA VAL A 103 -6.66 12.23 0.45
C VAL A 103 -6.45 11.19 -0.63
N PHE A 104 -6.07 9.99 -0.22
CA PHE A 104 -6.00 8.84 -1.11
C PHE A 104 -7.27 8.03 -1.00
N HIS A 105 -7.78 7.60 -2.16
CA HIS A 105 -9.01 6.83 -2.26
C HIS A 105 -8.79 5.58 -3.13
N TRP A 106 -9.08 4.40 -2.58
CA TRP A 106 -9.05 3.13 -3.31
C TRP A 106 -10.46 2.56 -3.43
N VAL A 107 -10.77 1.96 -4.59
CA VAL A 107 -11.98 1.15 -4.80
C VAL A 107 -11.63 -0.18 -5.42
N ASN A 108 -12.20 -1.25 -4.87
CA ASN A 108 -12.05 -2.59 -5.39
C ASN A 108 -12.89 -2.78 -6.66
N LYS A 109 -12.22 -2.98 -7.81
CA LYS A 109 -12.91 -3.14 -9.11
C LYS A 109 -13.90 -4.30 -9.13
N ASN A 110 -13.64 -5.35 -8.34
CA ASN A 110 -14.50 -6.53 -8.27
C ASN A 110 -15.77 -6.29 -7.45
N LYS A 111 -15.83 -5.21 -6.68
CA LYS A 111 -16.99 -4.81 -5.86
C LYS A 111 -17.84 -3.72 -6.50
N VAL A 112 -17.35 -3.10 -7.58
CA VAL A 112 -18.12 -2.10 -8.32
C VAL A 112 -19.34 -2.76 -8.99
N LEU A 113 -20.53 -2.29 -8.61
CA LEU A 113 -21.78 -2.75 -9.18
C LEU A 113 -21.82 -2.48 -10.69
N PRO A 114 -22.38 -3.39 -11.51
CA PRO A 114 -22.34 -3.25 -12.97
C PRO A 114 -22.83 -1.91 -13.51
N HIS A 115 -23.85 -1.32 -12.87
CA HIS A 115 -24.45 -0.05 -13.29
C HIS A 115 -23.63 1.19 -12.91
N TRP A 116 -22.60 1.06 -12.06
CA TRP A 116 -21.70 2.15 -11.68
C TRP A 116 -20.38 2.08 -12.46
N LYS A 117 -20.10 1.00 -13.19
CA LYS A 117 -18.80 0.79 -13.85
C LYS A 117 -18.39 1.92 -14.80
N ASP A 118 -19.36 2.52 -15.47
CA ASP A 118 -19.10 3.63 -16.39
C ASP A 118 -18.79 4.94 -15.64
N ASP A 119 -19.38 5.14 -14.45
CA ASP A 119 -19.09 6.28 -13.60
C ASP A 119 -17.62 6.27 -13.16
N TYR A 120 -17.07 5.11 -12.78
CA TYR A 120 -15.65 4.96 -12.42
C TYR A 120 -14.68 5.21 -13.58
N LYS A 121 -15.17 5.20 -14.83
CA LYS A 121 -14.40 5.54 -16.04
C LYS A 121 -14.64 6.98 -16.49
N ASN A 122 -15.53 7.71 -15.83
CA ASN A 122 -15.78 9.09 -16.15
C ASN A 122 -14.51 9.90 -15.89
N LYS A 123 -14.03 10.61 -16.91
CA LYS A 123 -12.85 11.47 -16.83
C LYS A 123 -13.02 12.56 -15.78
N GLU A 124 -14.25 13.02 -15.53
CA GLU A 124 -14.54 14.02 -14.49
C GLU A 124 -14.17 13.52 -13.09
N TYR A 125 -14.10 12.20 -12.89
CA TYR A 125 -13.75 11.63 -11.59
C TYR A 125 -12.23 11.55 -11.41
N ASN A 126 -11.43 11.73 -12.47
CA ASN A 126 -9.96 11.70 -12.42
C ASN A 126 -9.42 10.50 -11.61
N LEU A 127 -10.00 9.31 -11.84
CA LEU A 127 -9.53 8.08 -11.23
C LEU A 127 -8.47 7.42 -12.12
N ILE A 128 -7.42 6.92 -11.48
CA ILE A 128 -6.37 6.12 -12.10
C ILE A 128 -6.77 4.65 -11.97
N GLU A 129 -6.92 3.95 -13.09
CA GLU A 129 -7.25 2.53 -13.13
C GLU A 129 -5.96 1.67 -13.09
N SER A 130 -5.91 0.73 -12.14
CA SER A 130 -4.92 -0.36 -12.09
C SER A 130 -5.59 -1.70 -12.45
N GLU A 131 -4.84 -2.81 -12.33
CA GLU A 131 -5.38 -4.14 -12.54
C GLU A 131 -6.56 -4.43 -11.60
N GLU A 132 -6.39 -4.13 -10.31
CA GLU A 132 -7.32 -4.49 -9.22
C GLU A 132 -8.12 -3.31 -8.68
N PHE A 133 -7.64 -2.07 -8.84
CA PHE A 133 -8.18 -0.90 -8.15
C PHE A 133 -8.51 0.25 -9.09
N TYR A 134 -9.50 1.04 -8.68
CA TYR A 134 -9.55 2.45 -9.04
C TYR A 134 -8.91 3.26 -7.90
N PHE A 135 -8.06 4.23 -8.24
CA PHE A 135 -7.37 5.08 -7.28
C PHE A 135 -7.62 6.56 -7.58
N GLY A 136 -7.71 7.40 -6.56
CA GLY A 136 -7.89 8.84 -6.77
C GLY A 136 -7.34 9.69 -5.63
N PHE A 137 -7.12 10.96 -5.97
CA PHE A 137 -6.73 12.05 -5.06
C PHE A 137 -7.92 12.96 -4.76
N GLY A 138 -7.77 13.79 -3.72
CA GLY A 138 -8.73 14.82 -3.32
C GLY A 138 -9.82 14.30 -2.39
N ASP A 139 -10.50 15.22 -1.73
CA ASP A 139 -11.53 14.93 -0.73
C ASP A 139 -12.71 14.14 -1.33
N ARG A 140 -12.66 12.81 -1.26
CA ARG A 140 -13.66 11.87 -1.79
C ARG A 140 -14.31 11.14 -0.64
N GLY A 141 -15.64 11.11 -0.60
CA GLY A 141 -16.33 10.32 0.41
C GLY A 141 -16.00 8.83 0.28
N LEU A 142 -15.91 8.13 1.41
CA LEU A 142 -15.66 6.68 1.47
C LEU A 142 -16.59 5.83 0.58
N THR A 143 -17.80 6.29 0.28
CA THR A 143 -18.78 5.55 -0.54
C THR A 143 -18.95 6.09 -1.95
N THR A 144 -18.30 7.19 -2.29
CA THR A 144 -18.54 7.89 -3.55
C THR A 144 -17.22 8.10 -4.28
N PRO A 145 -17.09 7.67 -5.54
CA PRO A 145 -15.91 7.96 -6.33
C PRO A 145 -15.75 9.45 -6.65
N TYR A 146 -16.80 10.24 -6.47
CA TYR A 146 -16.83 11.65 -6.84
C TYR A 146 -16.14 12.54 -5.77
N PRO A 147 -15.26 13.47 -6.16
CA PRO A 147 -14.65 14.42 -5.23
C PRO A 147 -15.71 15.39 -4.69
N ALA A 148 -15.77 15.59 -3.38
CA ALA A 148 -16.76 16.42 -2.68
C ALA A 148 -16.80 17.87 -3.19
N ARG A 149 -15.71 18.35 -3.79
CA ARG A 149 -15.64 19.62 -4.49
C ARG A 149 -15.11 19.40 -5.91
N PHE A 150 -15.73 20.07 -6.89
CA PHE A 150 -15.07 20.39 -8.17
C PHE A 150 -14.00 21.46 -7.89
N GLU A 151 -13.05 21.19 -7.01
CA GLU A 151 -11.90 22.08 -6.83
C GLU A 151 -11.02 21.99 -8.09
N ALA A 152 -10.54 23.13 -8.54
CA ALA A 152 -9.83 23.27 -9.81
C ALA A 152 -8.49 22.51 -9.83
N GLU A 153 -8.01 22.10 -8.66
CA GLU A 153 -6.80 21.30 -8.45
C GLU A 153 -7.21 20.19 -7.47
N LEU A 154 -7.14 18.93 -7.91
CA LEU A 154 -7.12 17.83 -6.94
C LEU A 154 -5.80 17.97 -6.18
N ASP A 155 -5.81 17.78 -4.86
CA ASP A 155 -4.59 17.71 -4.04
C ASP A 155 -3.80 16.45 -4.42
N GLU A 156 -3.21 16.45 -5.62
CA GLU A 156 -2.37 15.40 -6.15
C GLU A 156 -1.03 15.45 -5.43
N LEU A 157 -0.46 14.28 -5.17
CA LEU A 157 0.85 14.19 -4.54
C LEU A 157 1.93 14.71 -5.49
N SER A 158 2.48 15.88 -5.16
CA SER A 158 3.57 16.52 -5.91
C SER A 158 4.94 16.09 -5.37
N VAL A 159 5.28 14.82 -5.56
CA VAL A 159 6.60 14.27 -5.23
C VAL A 159 7.30 13.87 -6.52
N ASP A 160 8.56 14.27 -6.68
CA ASP A 160 9.34 13.98 -7.87
C ASP A 160 9.35 12.47 -8.17
N GLU A 161 9.09 12.14 -9.44
CA GLU A 161 9.03 10.77 -9.97
C GLU A 161 7.89 9.89 -9.41
N PHE A 162 7.00 10.44 -8.56
CA PHE A 162 5.84 9.71 -8.10
C PHE A 162 4.93 9.31 -9.26
N SER A 163 4.46 8.07 -9.23
CA SER A 163 3.43 7.61 -10.14
C SER A 163 2.58 6.51 -9.50
N TYR A 164 1.30 6.50 -9.85
CA TYR A 164 0.39 5.41 -9.54
C TYR A 164 -0.11 4.74 -10.83
N PRO A 165 -0.21 3.39 -10.89
CA PRO A 165 0.33 2.43 -9.93
C PRO A 165 1.85 2.59 -9.76
N ILE A 166 2.40 2.08 -8.66
CA ILE A 166 3.84 2.20 -8.38
C ILE A 166 4.63 1.55 -9.52
N LYS A 167 5.55 2.32 -10.12
CA LYS A 167 6.45 1.86 -11.19
C LYS A 167 7.88 1.81 -10.69
N PHE A 168 8.48 0.63 -10.77
CA PHE A 168 9.86 0.45 -10.39
C PHE A 168 10.83 0.96 -11.46
N GLN A 169 11.92 1.59 -11.02
CA GLN A 169 12.97 2.08 -11.91
C GLN A 169 13.61 0.91 -12.67
N LYS A 170 13.79 1.05 -13.99
CA LYS A 170 14.31 -0.03 -14.85
C LYS A 170 15.66 -0.56 -14.38
N THR A 171 16.56 0.33 -13.98
CA THR A 171 17.90 -0.02 -13.46
C THR A 171 17.81 -0.84 -12.17
N ALA A 172 16.90 -0.49 -11.26
CA ALA A 172 16.65 -1.26 -10.04
C ALA A 172 16.07 -2.65 -10.34
N VAL A 173 15.13 -2.74 -11.30
CA VAL A 173 14.59 -4.04 -11.77
C VAL A 173 15.69 -4.93 -12.34
N GLU A 174 16.60 -4.38 -13.13
CA GLU A 174 17.75 -5.12 -13.68
C GLU A 174 18.70 -5.60 -12.58
N LYS A 175 18.95 -4.77 -11.54
CA LYS A 175 19.74 -5.17 -10.37
C LYS A 175 19.10 -6.34 -9.63
N VAL A 176 17.79 -6.28 -9.36
CA VAL A 176 17.06 -7.38 -8.68
C VAL A 176 17.03 -8.65 -9.53
N ARG A 177 16.87 -8.53 -10.85
CA ARG A 177 16.99 -9.69 -11.77
C ARG A 177 18.37 -10.34 -11.69
N LEU A 178 19.42 -9.54 -11.69
CA LEU A 178 20.79 -10.05 -11.56
C LEU A 178 21.02 -10.69 -10.19
N PHE A 179 20.52 -10.09 -9.11
CA PHE A 179 20.54 -10.66 -7.77
C PHE A 179 19.85 -12.02 -7.74
N ASN A 180 18.60 -12.12 -8.21
CA ASN A 180 17.83 -13.36 -8.28
C ASN A 180 18.55 -14.45 -9.08
N LYS A 181 19.19 -14.08 -10.20
CA LYS A 181 20.01 -14.98 -11.00
C LYS A 181 21.21 -15.54 -10.22
N ARG A 182 21.91 -14.70 -9.44
CA ARG A 182 23.08 -15.10 -8.64
C ARG A 182 22.70 -16.00 -7.47
N ILE A 183 21.48 -15.88 -6.95
CA ILE A 183 21.01 -16.67 -5.80
C ILE A 183 20.17 -17.88 -6.21
N LYS A 184 20.04 -18.16 -7.52
CA LYS A 184 19.16 -19.21 -8.05
C LYS A 184 19.49 -20.61 -7.53
N GLU A 185 20.76 -20.85 -7.22
CA GLU A 185 21.23 -22.14 -6.70
C GLU A 185 21.35 -22.16 -5.17
N ILE A 186 21.05 -21.05 -4.50
CA ILE A 186 21.08 -20.95 -3.04
C ILE A 186 19.86 -21.65 -2.45
N GLN A 187 20.07 -22.43 -1.39
CA GLN A 187 19.01 -23.15 -0.70
C GLN A 187 17.95 -22.20 -0.12
N ILE A 188 16.67 -22.52 -0.31
CA ILE A 188 15.55 -21.83 0.34
C ILE A 188 15.69 -21.85 1.87
N GLY A 189 15.35 -20.74 2.52
CA GLY A 189 15.53 -20.50 3.95
C GLY A 189 16.92 -19.96 4.30
N THR A 190 17.84 -19.87 3.33
CA THR A 190 19.16 -19.28 3.56
C THR A 190 19.04 -17.77 3.69
N LYS A 191 19.62 -17.23 4.76
CA LYS A 191 19.85 -15.81 4.94
C LYS A 191 21.06 -15.39 4.11
N ILE A 192 20.86 -14.45 3.20
CA ILE A 192 21.87 -13.92 2.28
C ILE A 192 21.97 -12.41 2.45
N ASN A 193 23.13 -11.85 2.14
CA ASN A 193 23.36 -10.42 2.18
C ASN A 193 23.45 -9.87 0.76
N PHE A 194 22.56 -8.94 0.40
CA PHE A 194 22.47 -8.34 -0.92
C PHE A 194 23.81 -7.73 -1.35
N GLU A 195 24.45 -6.97 -0.47
CA GLU A 195 25.70 -6.28 -0.78
C GLU A 195 26.83 -7.26 -1.08
N THR A 196 26.86 -8.38 -0.36
CA THR A 196 27.84 -9.45 -0.59
C THR A 196 27.61 -10.12 -1.95
N ILE A 197 26.36 -10.40 -2.31
CA ILE A 197 26.03 -11.05 -3.60
C ILE A 197 26.25 -10.10 -4.78
N MET A 198 25.94 -8.82 -4.61
CA MET A 198 25.95 -7.83 -5.68
C MET A 198 27.28 -7.06 -5.79
N ASN A 199 28.08 -7.04 -4.72
CA ASN A 199 29.26 -6.20 -4.55
C ASN A 199 28.93 -4.70 -4.71
N GLU A 200 27.77 -4.30 -4.18
CA GLU A 200 27.24 -2.94 -4.21
C GLU A 200 26.24 -2.76 -3.06
N ARG A 201 26.14 -1.56 -2.48
CA ARG A 201 25.10 -1.26 -1.48
C ARG A 201 23.71 -1.36 -2.09
N MET A 202 22.76 -1.80 -1.27
CA MET A 202 21.34 -1.76 -1.65
C MET A 202 20.86 -0.30 -1.61
N ASP A 203 20.33 0.18 -2.73
CA ASP A 203 19.67 1.49 -2.80
C ASP A 203 18.16 1.37 -2.55
N ASP A 204 17.50 2.50 -2.31
CA ASP A 204 16.08 2.58 -2.00
C ASP A 204 15.20 1.99 -3.10
N ARG A 205 15.58 2.14 -4.36
CA ARG A 205 14.81 1.66 -5.51
C ARG A 205 14.88 0.14 -5.63
N VAL A 206 16.00 -0.45 -5.27
CA VAL A 206 16.13 -1.90 -5.11
C VAL A 206 15.31 -2.38 -3.91
N PHE A 207 15.36 -1.64 -2.78
CA PHE A 207 14.63 -2.01 -1.57
C PHE A 207 13.12 -2.07 -1.81
N GLU A 208 12.54 -1.08 -2.52
CA GLU A 208 11.12 -1.07 -2.88
C GLU A 208 10.67 -2.35 -3.59
N ILE A 209 11.45 -2.84 -4.55
CA ILE A 209 11.16 -4.06 -5.30
C ILE A 209 11.27 -5.29 -4.40
N LEU A 210 12.32 -5.37 -3.58
CA LEU A 210 12.49 -6.47 -2.64
C LEU A 210 11.37 -6.49 -1.58
N TYR A 211 10.87 -5.31 -1.19
CA TYR A 211 9.74 -5.18 -0.28
C TYR A 211 8.43 -5.66 -0.92
N ASP A 212 8.13 -5.27 -2.16
CA ASP A 212 6.99 -5.82 -2.91
C ASP A 212 7.07 -7.35 -3.03
N LEU A 213 8.27 -7.90 -3.27
CA LEU A 213 8.49 -9.34 -3.30
C LEU A 213 8.37 -10.01 -1.92
N LYS A 214 8.69 -9.29 -0.83
CA LYS A 214 8.37 -9.72 0.54
C LYS A 214 6.86 -9.80 0.76
N LEU A 215 6.10 -8.78 0.36
CA LEU A 215 4.63 -8.79 0.46
C LEU A 215 4.00 -9.94 -0.34
N LYS A 216 4.64 -10.37 -1.43
CA LYS A 216 4.23 -11.53 -2.24
C LYS A 216 4.75 -12.89 -1.71
N GLY A 217 5.49 -12.88 -0.60
CA GLY A 217 5.96 -14.09 0.07
C GLY A 217 7.15 -14.79 -0.61
N PHE A 218 7.94 -14.05 -1.38
CA PHE A 218 9.19 -14.56 -1.97
C PHE A 218 10.39 -14.37 -1.04
N TYR A 219 10.38 -13.27 -0.27
CA TYR A 219 11.47 -12.88 0.61
C TYR A 219 11.00 -12.56 2.03
N ASP A 220 11.91 -12.68 2.99
CA ASP A 220 11.95 -11.78 4.12
C ASP A 220 13.09 -10.78 3.93
N ILE A 221 12.91 -9.55 4.40
CA ILE A 221 13.95 -8.52 4.39
C ILE A 221 14.00 -7.82 5.74
N ASN A 222 15.21 -7.54 6.21
CA ASN A 222 15.46 -6.73 7.39
C ASN A 222 15.84 -5.30 6.99
N GLU A 223 15.35 -4.35 7.77
CA GLU A 223 15.18 -2.94 7.45
C GLU A 223 16.44 -2.19 7.01
N TYR A 224 17.65 -2.61 7.42
CA TYR A 224 18.86 -1.76 7.26
C TYR A 224 20.16 -2.47 6.86
N TYR A 225 20.17 -3.79 6.64
CA TYR A 225 21.43 -4.51 6.43
C TYR A 225 21.55 -5.24 5.10
N GLY A 226 20.60 -5.07 4.18
CA GLY A 226 20.57 -5.82 2.93
C GLY A 226 20.41 -7.33 3.14
N ASP A 227 20.07 -7.76 4.36
CA ASP A 227 19.84 -9.16 4.68
C ASP A 227 18.47 -9.60 4.14
N VAL A 228 18.49 -10.58 3.25
CA VAL A 228 17.33 -11.18 2.59
C VAL A 228 17.27 -12.66 2.96
N THR A 229 16.10 -13.16 3.34
CA THR A 229 15.85 -14.60 3.48
C THR A 229 15.00 -15.05 2.31
N LEU A 230 15.53 -15.97 1.50
CA LEU A 230 14.83 -16.49 0.31
C LEU A 230 13.81 -17.55 0.72
N TYR A 231 12.53 -17.35 0.43
CA TYR A 231 11.49 -18.38 0.64
C TYR A 231 11.02 -19.04 -0.65
N LYS A 232 11.12 -18.35 -1.79
CA LYS A 232 10.76 -18.88 -3.12
C LYS A 232 11.63 -18.22 -4.19
N HIS A 233 12.12 -19.00 -5.14
CA HIS A 233 12.83 -18.44 -6.29
C HIS A 233 11.89 -17.59 -7.15
N VAL A 234 12.43 -16.49 -7.67
CA VAL A 234 11.68 -15.51 -8.47
C VAL A 234 12.35 -15.35 -9.83
N ASP A 235 11.60 -15.63 -10.89
CA ASP A 235 11.96 -15.22 -12.25
C ASP A 235 11.14 -13.96 -12.60
N LEU A 236 11.81 -12.79 -12.62
CA LEU A 236 11.24 -11.45 -12.89
C LEU A 236 11.37 -11.04 -14.36
#